data_AF-A0AAE3QR53-F1
#
_entry.id   AF-A0AAE3QR53-F1
#
_cell.length_a   1.000
_cell.length_b   1.000
_cell.length_c   1.000
_cell.angle_alpha   90.00
_cell.angle_beta   90.00
_cell.angle_gamma   90.00
#
_symmetry.space_group_name_H-M   'P 1'
#
loop_
_entity.id
_entity.type
_entity.pdbx_description
1 polymer ?
#
loop_
_entity_poly.entity_id
_entity_poly.type
_entity_poly.pdbx_seq_one_letter_code
_entity_poly.pdbx_strand_id
1 'polypeptide(L)'
;MMRLLMAVLAIGIYINIQRVQQTPIKLSLFDKIPVEIDGCGHYHTYGSLDYRKSKYVFITNLQGLAFVRINREQILLKQTNDKHTKASIYKGGGYTVVEDTKTVKQTGDEVWLSRGTLKVIRQSDKQEILIWIHGEGG
;
A
#
# COMPACT_ATOMS: atom_id res chain seq x y z
N MET A 1 55.44 -13.68 41.25
CA MET A 1 55.26 -13.29 39.83
C MET A 1 53.85 -13.69 39.40
N MET A 2 52.95 -12.74 39.29
CA MET A 2 51.52 -12.96 39.07
C MET A 2 51.08 -12.11 37.88
N ARG A 3 51.12 -12.67 36.66
CA ARG A 3 50.53 -12.08 35.44
C ARG A 3 50.39 -13.14 34.35
N LEU A 4 49.32 -13.95 34.38
CA LEU A 4 48.83 -14.60 33.15
C LEU A 4 47.45 -15.26 33.37
N LEU A 5 46.39 -14.46 33.57
CA LEU A 5 45.02 -15.00 33.52
C LEU A 5 43.97 -13.89 33.32
N MET A 6 44.13 -13.11 32.25
CA MET A 6 43.12 -12.13 31.82
C MET A 6 43.10 -12.06 30.28
N ALA A 7 42.89 -13.19 29.61
CA ALA A 7 42.81 -13.22 28.15
C ALA A 7 41.71 -14.18 27.62
N VAL A 8 40.63 -14.38 28.36
CA VAL A 8 39.47 -15.18 27.89
C VAL A 8 38.16 -14.36 27.85
N LEU A 9 38.14 -13.11 28.29
CA LEU A 9 36.90 -12.33 28.39
C LEU A 9 36.55 -11.45 27.17
N ALA A 10 37.32 -11.52 26.08
CA ALA A 10 37.13 -10.62 24.93
C ALA A 10 36.63 -11.31 23.63
N ILE A 11 36.22 -12.58 23.68
CA ILE A 11 35.81 -13.34 22.47
C ILE A 11 34.32 -13.73 22.46
N GLY A 12 33.57 -13.45 23.55
CA GLY A 12 32.29 -14.13 23.77
C GLY A 12 31.01 -13.49 23.25
N ILE A 13 30.98 -12.24 22.75
CA ILE A 13 29.73 -11.57 22.37
C ILE A 13 29.97 -10.61 21.19
N TYR A 14 30.45 -11.12 20.06
CA TYR A 14 30.26 -10.45 18.76
C TYR A 14 28.83 -10.77 18.33
N ILE A 15 27.83 -10.10 18.93
CA ILE A 15 26.47 -10.16 18.40
C ILE A 15 26.54 -9.49 17.04
N ASN A 16 26.67 -10.34 16.02
CA ASN A 16 26.56 -9.96 14.64
C ASN A 16 25.08 -9.63 14.42
N ILE A 17 24.67 -8.43 14.84
CA ILE A 17 23.38 -7.85 14.50
C ILE A 17 23.46 -7.57 13.00
N GLN A 18 23.20 -8.61 12.21
CA GLN A 18 22.86 -8.45 10.82
C GLN A 18 21.57 -7.64 10.81
N ARG A 19 21.71 -6.30 10.65
CA ARG A 19 20.58 -5.43 10.39
C ARG A 19 19.96 -5.94 9.11
N VAL A 20 18.87 -6.71 9.21
CA VAL A 20 18.06 -7.09 8.06
C VAL A 20 17.66 -5.78 7.40
N GLN A 21 18.24 -5.52 6.23
CA GLN A 21 17.99 -4.30 5.50
C GLN A 21 16.53 -4.35 5.03
N GLN A 22 15.66 -3.67 5.76
CA GLN A 22 14.22 -3.66 5.46
C GLN A 22 14.01 -3.00 4.10
N THR A 23 13.45 -3.77 3.15
CA THR A 23 13.17 -3.24 1.82
C THR A 23 12.01 -2.25 1.92
N PRO A 24 12.18 -0.99 1.48
CA PRO A 24 11.12 0.01 1.57
C PRO A 24 9.88 -0.39 0.78
N ILE A 25 8.69 -0.01 1.27
CA ILE A 25 7.45 -0.14 0.50
C ILE A 25 7.53 0.81 -0.70
N LYS A 26 7.61 0.26 -1.91
CA LYS A 26 7.55 1.03 -3.15
C LYS A 26 6.30 0.66 -3.94
N LEU A 27 5.37 1.59 -4.08
CA LEU A 27 4.22 1.38 -4.96
C LEU A 27 4.66 1.36 -6.42
N SER A 28 4.01 0.49 -7.17
CA SER A 28 4.23 0.34 -8.61
C SER A 28 2.91 0.56 -9.34
N LEU A 29 2.99 0.88 -10.63
CA LEU A 29 1.83 1.19 -11.43
C LEU A 29 1.26 -0.09 -12.06
N PHE A 30 -0.05 -0.15 -12.19
CA PHE A 30 -0.73 -1.09 -13.07
C PHE A 30 -0.64 -0.57 -14.49
N ASP A 31 -0.13 -1.40 -15.40
CA ASP A 31 -0.08 -1.09 -16.84
C ASP A 31 -1.38 -1.52 -17.55
N LYS A 32 -2.17 -2.38 -16.90
CA LYS A 32 -3.49 -2.88 -17.32
C LYS A 32 -4.37 -3.08 -16.09
N ILE A 33 -5.68 -2.90 -16.24
CA ILE A 33 -6.65 -3.20 -15.20
C ILE A 33 -6.74 -4.74 -15.05
N PRO A 34 -6.66 -5.30 -13.82
CA PRO A 34 -6.89 -6.72 -13.59
C PRO A 34 -8.29 -7.15 -14.06
N VAL A 35 -8.38 -8.30 -14.72
CA VAL A 35 -9.64 -8.83 -15.31
C VAL A 35 -10.72 -9.03 -14.24
N GLU A 36 -10.31 -9.22 -13.00
CA GLU A 36 -11.17 -9.41 -11.83
C GLU A 36 -11.97 -8.16 -11.42
N ILE A 37 -11.70 -6.98 -12.00
CA ILE A 37 -12.36 -5.70 -11.65
C ILE A 37 -13.17 -5.11 -12.84
N ASP A 38 -13.46 -5.89 -13.87
CA ASP A 38 -14.15 -5.36 -15.04
C ASP A 38 -15.55 -4.75 -14.72
N GLY A 39 -15.78 -3.52 -15.20
CA GLY A 39 -17.10 -2.85 -15.25
C GLY A 39 -17.49 -1.90 -14.11
N CYS A 40 -17.09 -2.12 -12.85
CA CYS A 40 -17.53 -1.29 -11.71
C CYS A 40 -16.39 -1.05 -10.69
N GLY A 41 -15.37 -0.34 -11.15
CA GLY A 41 -14.14 -0.10 -10.40
C GLY A 41 -13.94 1.37 -10.01
N HIS A 42 -13.21 1.58 -8.92
CA HIS A 42 -12.55 2.85 -8.65
C HIS A 42 -11.04 2.68 -8.85
N TYR A 43 -10.47 3.57 -9.64
CA TYR A 43 -9.08 3.51 -10.07
C TYR A 43 -8.35 4.74 -9.56
N HIS A 44 -7.27 4.53 -8.80
CA HIS A 44 -6.53 5.61 -8.16
C HIS A 44 -5.11 5.70 -8.69
N THR A 45 -4.63 6.91 -8.88
CA THR A 45 -3.27 7.27 -9.32
C THR A 45 -2.64 8.26 -8.32
N TYR A 46 -1.33 8.46 -8.40
CA TYR A 46 -0.62 9.46 -7.59
C TYR A 46 -1.16 10.86 -7.84
N GLY A 47 -1.42 11.65 -6.79
CA GLY A 47 -1.93 13.02 -6.88
C GLY A 47 -1.16 13.98 -7.82
N SER A 48 0.09 13.66 -8.17
CA SER A 48 0.93 14.41 -9.10
C SER A 48 0.73 14.06 -10.58
N LEU A 49 -0.09 13.05 -10.91
CA LEU A 49 -0.32 12.59 -12.27
C LEU A 49 -1.68 13.08 -12.81
N ASP A 50 -1.84 13.09 -14.14
CA ASP A 50 -3.13 13.35 -14.78
C ASP A 50 -3.93 12.03 -14.82
N TYR A 51 -5.23 12.09 -14.56
CA TYR A 51 -6.17 10.95 -14.59
C TYR A 51 -6.02 10.15 -15.90
N ARG A 52 -5.78 10.85 -17.02
CA ARG A 52 -5.71 10.28 -18.37
C ARG A 52 -4.46 9.45 -18.67
N LYS A 53 -3.53 9.31 -17.72
CA LYS A 53 -2.24 8.61 -17.96
C LYS A 53 -2.25 7.11 -17.65
N SER A 54 -3.40 6.48 -17.38
CA SER A 54 -3.58 5.02 -17.22
C SER A 54 -2.52 4.36 -16.34
N LYS A 55 -2.25 4.97 -15.20
CA LYS A 55 -1.15 4.60 -14.28
C LYS A 55 -1.69 4.51 -12.86
N TYR A 56 -2.44 3.45 -12.60
CA TYR A 56 -3.09 3.27 -11.31
C TYR A 56 -2.10 2.69 -10.29
N VAL A 57 -2.15 3.14 -9.05
CA VAL A 57 -1.40 2.58 -7.90
C VAL A 57 -2.29 1.65 -7.06
N PHE A 58 -3.61 1.86 -7.15
CA PHE A 58 -4.60 1.17 -6.34
C PHE A 58 -5.91 1.10 -7.11
N ILE A 59 -6.53 -0.08 -7.11
CA ILE A 59 -7.76 -0.35 -7.85
C ILE A 59 -8.72 -1.07 -6.91
N THR A 60 -9.98 -0.67 -6.87
CA THR A 60 -11.02 -1.28 -6.04
C THR A 60 -12.27 -1.58 -6.86
N ASN A 61 -13.15 -2.44 -6.36
CA ASN A 61 -14.48 -2.66 -6.93
C ASN A 61 -15.59 -2.50 -5.89
N LEU A 62 -16.85 -2.45 -6.33
CA LEU A 62 -18.01 -2.26 -5.44
C LEU A 62 -18.26 -3.43 -4.46
N GLN A 63 -17.64 -4.58 -4.70
CA GLN A 63 -17.74 -5.80 -3.89
C GLN A 63 -16.71 -5.83 -2.74
N GLY A 64 -15.87 -4.79 -2.61
CA GLY A 64 -14.85 -4.70 -1.56
C GLY A 64 -13.59 -5.50 -1.88
N LEU A 65 -13.35 -5.85 -3.15
CA LEU A 65 -12.05 -6.33 -3.60
C LEU A 65 -11.16 -5.15 -4.00
N ALA A 66 -9.87 -5.27 -3.73
CA ALA A 66 -8.90 -4.29 -4.14
C ALA A 66 -7.57 -4.92 -4.53
N PHE A 67 -6.84 -4.25 -5.43
CA PHE A 67 -5.47 -4.59 -5.80
C PHE A 67 -4.55 -3.40 -5.59
N VAL A 68 -3.37 -3.67 -5.05
CA VAL A 68 -2.25 -2.72 -4.96
C VAL A 68 -1.00 -3.40 -5.54
N ARG A 69 -0.15 -2.67 -6.26
CA ARG A 69 1.17 -3.18 -6.64
C ARG A 69 2.25 -2.64 -5.72
N ILE A 70 2.91 -3.53 -4.99
CA ILE A 70 4.02 -3.21 -4.09
C ILE A 70 5.25 -3.96 -4.58
N ASN A 71 6.35 -3.25 -4.81
CA ASN A 71 7.59 -3.83 -5.32
C ASN A 71 7.39 -4.68 -6.59
N ARG A 72 6.54 -4.21 -7.51
CA ARG A 72 6.10 -4.86 -8.77
C ARG A 72 5.20 -6.08 -8.61
N GLU A 73 4.98 -6.57 -7.39
CA GLU A 73 4.06 -7.66 -7.09
C GLU A 73 2.63 -7.14 -6.91
N GLN A 74 1.65 -7.84 -7.49
CA GLN A 74 0.23 -7.55 -7.31
C GLN A 74 -0.28 -8.22 -6.05
N ILE A 75 -0.82 -7.41 -5.12
CA ILE A 75 -1.37 -7.88 -3.86
C ILE A 75 -2.89 -7.74 -3.91
N LEU A 76 -3.58 -8.87 -3.73
CA LEU A 76 -5.03 -8.92 -3.55
C LEU A 76 -5.39 -8.56 -2.10
N LEU A 77 -6.39 -7.70 -1.95
CA LEU A 77 -6.90 -7.21 -0.68
C LEU A 77 -8.42 -7.34 -0.63
N LYS A 78 -8.95 -7.52 0.58
CA LYS A 78 -10.38 -7.52 0.87
C LYS A 78 -10.72 -6.42 1.85
N GLN A 79 -11.81 -5.69 1.61
CA GLN A 79 -12.35 -4.72 2.53
C GLN A 79 -12.77 -5.42 3.82
N THR A 80 -12.47 -4.79 4.96
CA THR A 80 -12.66 -5.40 6.30
C THR A 80 -13.55 -4.58 7.22
N ASN A 81 -13.92 -3.37 6.81
CA ASN A 81 -14.79 -2.48 7.56
C ASN A 81 -16.10 -2.22 6.82
N ASP A 82 -17.11 -1.82 7.57
CA ASP A 82 -18.42 -1.47 7.02
C ASP A 82 -18.33 -0.24 6.11
N LYS A 83 -19.18 -0.21 5.09
CA LYS A 83 -19.24 0.89 4.10
C LYS A 83 -19.62 2.26 4.69
N HIS A 84 -20.02 2.31 5.97
CA HIS A 84 -20.42 3.54 6.66
C HIS A 84 -19.26 4.30 7.32
N THR A 85 -18.06 3.71 7.37
CA THR A 85 -16.90 4.43 7.89
C THR A 85 -16.35 5.39 6.84
N LYS A 86 -15.85 6.55 7.29
CA LYS A 86 -15.29 7.59 6.40
C LYS A 86 -14.18 7.10 5.47
N ALA A 87 -13.38 6.13 5.91
CA ALA A 87 -12.30 5.55 5.14
C ALA A 87 -12.56 4.06 4.88
N SER A 88 -12.12 3.53 3.75
CA SER A 88 -12.17 2.10 3.43
C SER A 88 -10.88 1.41 3.87
N ILE A 89 -10.99 0.27 4.54
CA ILE A 89 -9.85 -0.49 5.09
C ILE A 89 -9.79 -1.86 4.42
N TYR A 90 -8.72 -2.11 3.68
CA TYR A 90 -8.47 -3.35 2.97
C TYR A 90 -7.29 -4.11 3.58
N LYS A 91 -7.37 -5.44 3.63
CA LYS A 91 -6.30 -6.31 4.16
C LYS A 91 -6.05 -7.50 3.25
N GLY A 92 -4.79 -7.90 3.15
CA GLY A 92 -4.35 -9.05 2.36
C GLY A 92 -2.85 -9.04 2.11
N GLY A 93 -2.26 -10.21 1.83
CA GLY A 93 -0.82 -10.34 1.52
C GLY A 93 0.14 -9.78 2.58
N GLY A 94 -0.27 -9.71 3.85
CA GLY A 94 0.54 -9.10 4.91
C GLY A 94 0.51 -7.56 4.93
N TYR A 95 -0.40 -6.93 4.19
CA TYR A 95 -0.59 -5.49 4.15
C TYR A 95 -1.97 -5.08 4.67
N THR A 96 -2.02 -3.88 5.26
CA THR A 96 -3.26 -3.13 5.47
C THR A 96 -3.19 -1.86 4.62
N VAL A 97 -4.26 -1.58 3.87
CA VAL A 97 -4.41 -0.38 3.06
C VAL A 97 -5.60 0.40 3.58
N VAL A 98 -5.41 1.69 3.84
CA VAL A 98 -6.47 2.62 4.23
C VAL A 98 -6.63 3.66 3.15
N GLU A 99 -7.82 3.71 2.56
CA GLU A 99 -8.22 4.67 1.55
C GLU A 99 -9.17 5.69 2.21
N ASP A 100 -8.75 6.95 2.29
CA ASP A 100 -9.59 8.07 2.74
C ASP A 100 -9.73 9.05 1.58
N THR A 101 -10.84 8.94 0.85
CA THR A 101 -11.13 9.74 -0.34
C THR A 101 -12.47 10.44 -0.22
N LYS A 102 -12.61 11.56 -0.95
CA LYS A 102 -13.87 12.27 -1.12
C LYS A 102 -14.11 12.59 -2.58
N THR A 103 -15.37 12.55 -2.99
CA THR A 103 -15.80 13.02 -4.31
C THR A 103 -15.53 14.51 -4.44
N VAL A 104 -14.96 14.91 -5.57
CA VAL A 104 -14.67 16.32 -5.90
C VAL A 104 -15.51 16.84 -7.05
N LYS A 105 -15.86 15.96 -7.99
CA LYS A 105 -16.58 16.33 -9.19
C LYS A 105 -17.23 15.09 -9.78
N GLN A 106 -18.42 15.23 -10.34
CA GLN A 106 -19.00 14.25 -11.25
C GLN A 106 -18.81 14.74 -12.69
N THR A 107 -18.43 13.85 -13.59
CA THR A 107 -18.23 14.11 -15.01
C THR A 107 -19.14 13.20 -15.81
N GLY A 108 -20.15 13.77 -16.47
CA GLY A 108 -21.22 12.99 -17.09
C GLY A 108 -22.13 12.32 -16.04
N ASP A 109 -22.85 11.29 -16.44
CA ASP A 109 -23.83 10.63 -15.58
C ASP A 109 -23.23 9.49 -14.76
N GLU A 110 -22.09 8.93 -15.19
CA GLU A 110 -21.54 7.68 -14.66
C GLU A 110 -20.13 7.78 -14.07
N VAL A 111 -19.48 8.95 -14.05
CA VAL A 111 -18.09 9.03 -13.57
C VAL A 111 -17.95 10.04 -12.44
N TRP A 112 -17.44 9.59 -11.30
CA TRP A 112 -17.10 10.41 -10.14
C TRP A 112 -15.59 10.49 -9.99
N LEU A 113 -15.10 11.73 -9.90
CA LEU A 113 -13.73 12.04 -9.57
C LEU A 113 -13.59 12.18 -8.06
N SER A 114 -12.53 11.59 -7.50
CA SER A 114 -12.22 11.62 -6.08
C SER A 114 -10.78 12.08 -5.84
N ARG A 115 -10.53 12.59 -4.63
CA ARG A 115 -9.18 12.87 -4.13
C ARG A 115 -9.06 12.49 -2.67
N GLY A 116 -7.85 12.16 -2.24
CA GLY A 116 -7.61 11.79 -0.86
C GLY A 116 -6.23 11.22 -0.62
N THR A 117 -6.15 10.30 0.31
CA THR A 117 -4.90 9.66 0.70
C THR A 117 -5.02 8.14 0.70
N LEU A 118 -3.88 7.50 0.40
CA LEU A 118 -3.71 6.06 0.50
C LEU A 118 -2.58 5.78 1.49
N LYS A 119 -2.94 5.14 2.61
CA LYS A 119 -1.96 4.65 3.59
C LYS A 119 -1.74 3.16 3.36
N VAL A 120 -0.48 2.72 3.26
CA VAL A 120 -0.12 1.31 3.13
C VAL A 120 0.78 0.91 4.28
N ILE A 121 0.42 -0.14 5.00
CA ILE A 121 1.09 -0.61 6.22
C ILE A 121 1.50 -2.08 6.03
N ARG A 122 2.80 -2.37 6.04
CA ARG A 122 3.31 -3.74 6.08
C ARG A 122 3.23 -4.27 7.51
N GLN A 123 2.58 -5.42 7.69
CA GLN A 123 2.28 -5.93 9.04
C GLN A 123 3.50 -6.53 9.75
N SER A 124 4.48 -7.05 9.01
CA SER A 124 5.65 -7.75 9.54
C SER A 124 6.59 -6.83 10.33
N ASP A 125 6.82 -5.62 9.83
CA ASP A 125 7.79 -4.65 10.37
C ASP A 125 7.16 -3.30 10.72
N LYS A 126 5.84 -3.16 10.53
CA LYS A 126 5.06 -1.93 10.74
C LYS A 126 5.55 -0.75 9.89
N GLN A 127 6.31 -1.00 8.82
CA GLN A 127 6.64 0.03 7.85
C GLN A 127 5.35 0.59 7.22
N GLU A 128 5.27 1.90 7.08
CA GLU A 128 4.14 2.57 6.47
C GLU A 128 4.55 3.66 5.48
N ILE A 129 3.69 3.89 4.50
CA ILE A 129 3.74 5.04 3.60
C ILE A 129 2.36 5.69 3.54
N LEU A 130 2.33 7.00 3.34
CA LEU A 130 1.13 7.79 3.09
C LEU A 130 1.34 8.60 1.82
N ILE A 131 0.47 8.43 0.83
CA ILE A 131 0.55 9.16 -0.42
C ILE A 131 -0.75 9.88 -0.72
N TRP A 132 -0.65 11.01 -1.43
CA TRP A 132 -1.80 11.67 -2.04
C TRP A 132 -2.22 10.91 -3.29
N ILE A 133 -3.52 10.70 -3.42
CA ILE A 133 -4.13 10.04 -4.57
C ILE A 133 -5.29 10.85 -5.11
N HIS A 134 -5.56 10.62 -6.39
CA HIS A 134 -6.78 11.01 -7.07
C HIS A 134 -7.32 9.79 -7.79
N GLY A 135 -8.63 9.71 -7.96
CA GLY A 135 -9.25 8.58 -8.63
C GLY A 135 -10.48 8.92 -9.44
N GLU A 136 -10.85 7.99 -10.28
CA GLU A 136 -12.07 7.99 -11.07
C GLU A 136 -12.76 6.64 -10.87
N GLY A 137 -14.08 6.65 -10.85
CA GLY A 137 -14.87 5.43 -10.78
C GLY A 137 -16.35 5.74 -10.81
N GLY A 138 -17.14 4.70 -11.02
CA GLY A 138 -18.58 4.75 -11.20
C GLY A 138 -19.13 3.39 -11.52
#